data_AF-A0A2N5UUP6-F1
#
_entry.id   AF-A0A2N5UUP6-F1
#
_cell.length_a   1.000
_cell.length_b   1.000
_cell.length_c   1.000
_cell.angle_alpha   90.00
_cell.angle_beta   90.00
_cell.angle_gamma   90.00
#
_symmetry.space_group_name_H-M   'P 1'
#
loop_
_entity.id
_entity.type
_entity.pdbx_description
1 polymer ?
#
loop_
_entity_poly.entity_id
_entity_poly.type
_entity_poly.pdbx_seq_one_letter_code
_entity_poly.pdbx_strand_id
1 'polypeptide(L)'
;MAPIEDRLRALERLEQLSTGAGGPRRINPGIIPAHLRLEPDLEERQEDSEHLMNSENSIQAENFNTGHDDSQQLVFDHSGTQDGLSLLDHAHRYHTFIHQQNREKKLKENWDQVIPSLLCAFLLLKSEMNNWTTSDWTKDNTELFCGCEPTDCHYRMVDMIDLNFQKRKNILFCRCTPDIIRLLAHGYLGCSPVKPQTAFSINLLVFHNHLWQWCTVGNLPFMNAMQAWLEERSNPLLTREGTQRDLRRAFSNTVDIF
;
A
#
# COMPACT_ATOMS: atom_id res chain seq x y z
N MET A 1 -33.11 2.69 5.52
CA MET A 1 -33.88 2.42 4.28
C MET A 1 -33.85 3.68 3.43
N ALA A 2 -33.44 3.59 2.16
CA ALA A 2 -33.42 4.77 1.28
C ALA A 2 -34.84 5.33 1.06
N PRO A 3 -35.02 6.65 0.95
CA PRO A 3 -36.31 7.27 0.66
C PRO A 3 -36.98 6.68 -0.59
N ILE A 4 -38.31 6.63 -0.59
CA ILE A 4 -39.11 6.00 -1.67
C ILE A 4 -38.82 6.64 -3.03
N GLU A 5 -38.57 7.94 -3.07
CA GLU A 5 -38.27 8.71 -4.28
C GLU A 5 -36.93 8.30 -4.93
N ASP A 6 -35.94 7.94 -4.13
CA ASP A 6 -34.64 7.50 -4.65
C ASP A 6 -34.72 6.09 -5.24
N ARG A 7 -35.59 5.24 -4.67
CA ARG A 7 -35.89 3.91 -5.21
C ARG A 7 -36.65 3.99 -6.52
N LEU A 8 -37.61 4.91 -6.63
CA LEU A 8 -38.36 5.14 -7.87
C LEU A 8 -37.46 5.68 -8.99
N ARG A 9 -36.58 6.65 -8.69
CA ARG A 9 -35.57 7.13 -9.66
C ARG A 9 -34.58 6.04 -10.09
N ALA A 10 -34.23 5.12 -9.20
CA ALA A 10 -33.37 3.99 -9.55
C ALA A 10 -34.09 2.99 -10.47
N LEU A 11 -35.37 2.72 -10.22
CA LEU A 11 -36.18 1.83 -11.07
C LEU A 11 -36.40 2.41 -12.47
N GLU A 12 -36.70 3.71 -12.57
CA GLU A 12 -36.88 4.40 -13.84
C GLU A 12 -35.58 4.38 -14.69
N ARG A 13 -34.42 4.52 -14.04
CA ARG A 13 -33.11 4.36 -14.70
C ARG A 13 -32.86 2.93 -15.18
N LEU A 14 -33.28 1.92 -14.43
CA LEU A 14 -33.15 0.51 -14.82
C LEU A 14 -34.08 0.16 -15.98
N GLU A 15 -35.28 0.71 -16.00
CA GLU A 15 -36.25 0.54 -17.09
C GLU A 15 -35.72 1.16 -18.39
N GLN A 16 -35.13 2.35 -18.33
CA GLN A 16 -34.45 2.99 -19.47
C GLN A 16 -33.27 2.16 -19.99
N LEU A 17 -32.50 1.51 -19.11
CA LEU A 17 -31.41 0.62 -19.51
C LEU A 17 -31.94 -0.67 -20.16
N SER A 18 -33.03 -1.23 -19.63
CA SER A 18 -33.63 -2.48 -20.15
C SER A 18 -34.29 -2.31 -21.52
N THR A 19 -34.82 -1.12 -21.80
CA THR A 19 -35.52 -0.78 -23.05
C THR A 19 -34.57 -0.28 -24.14
N GLY A 20 -33.26 -0.21 -23.86
CA GLY A 20 -32.25 0.33 -24.77
C GLY A 20 -32.36 1.84 -25.02
N ALA A 21 -33.22 2.54 -24.28
CA ALA A 21 -33.41 3.98 -24.34
C ALA A 21 -32.34 4.75 -23.54
N GLY A 22 -31.64 4.07 -22.63
CA GLY A 22 -30.42 4.57 -22.00
C GLY A 22 -29.27 4.53 -23.01
N GLY A 23 -28.68 5.69 -23.32
CA GLY A 23 -27.48 5.77 -24.16
C GLY A 23 -26.42 4.77 -23.70
N PRO A 24 -25.65 4.16 -24.62
CA PRO A 24 -24.73 3.08 -24.28
C PRO A 24 -23.79 3.54 -23.17
N ARG A 25 -23.86 2.89 -22.01
CA ARG A 25 -22.75 2.93 -21.07
C ARG A 25 -21.62 2.19 -21.73
N ARG A 26 -20.82 2.93 -22.48
CA ARG A 26 -19.50 2.46 -22.89
C ARG A 26 -18.82 2.02 -21.59
N ILE A 27 -18.41 0.75 -21.52
CA ILE A 27 -17.22 0.36 -20.73
C ILE A 27 -16.28 1.55 -20.85
N ASN A 28 -15.89 2.16 -19.73
CA ASN A 28 -15.14 3.41 -19.73
C ASN A 28 -14.11 3.33 -20.87
N PRO A 29 -14.28 4.11 -21.95
CA PRO A 29 -13.50 3.88 -23.16
C PRO A 29 -12.04 4.25 -22.93
N GLY A 30 -11.64 4.65 -21.72
CA GLY A 30 -10.27 4.71 -21.24
C GLY A 30 -9.69 3.37 -20.77
N ILE A 31 -10.47 2.32 -20.49
CA ILE A 31 -9.94 1.01 -20.05
C ILE A 31 -9.21 0.31 -21.20
N ILE A 32 -9.78 0.30 -22.40
CA ILE A 32 -9.17 -0.35 -23.58
C ILE A 32 -7.91 0.42 -24.03
N PRO A 33 -7.90 1.76 -24.15
CA PRO A 33 -6.70 2.54 -24.41
C PRO A 33 -5.69 2.54 -23.26
N ALA A 34 -6.13 2.45 -21.99
CA ALA A 34 -5.20 2.27 -20.87
C ALA A 34 -4.51 0.91 -20.97
N HIS A 35 -5.23 -0.15 -21.31
CA HIS A 35 -4.67 -1.48 -21.51
C HIS A 35 -3.69 -1.52 -22.70
N LEU A 36 -4.03 -0.88 -23.82
CA LEU A 36 -3.17 -0.77 -25.01
C LEU A 36 -1.96 0.17 -24.83
N ARG A 37 -2.05 1.19 -23.97
CA ARG A 37 -0.91 2.05 -23.58
C ARG A 37 0.00 1.36 -22.57
N LEU A 38 -0.51 0.39 -21.82
CA LEU A 38 0.27 -0.39 -20.86
C LEU A 38 1.11 -1.47 -21.55
N GLU A 39 0.76 -1.95 -22.75
CA GLU A 39 1.55 -3.01 -23.42
C GLU A 39 2.99 -2.60 -23.76
N PRO A 40 3.25 -1.44 -24.42
CA PRO A 40 4.63 -0.98 -24.62
C PRO A 40 5.32 -0.54 -23.32
N ASP A 41 4.57 0.03 -22.35
CA ASP A 41 5.09 0.39 -21.01
C ASP A 41 5.47 -0.83 -20.16
N LEU A 42 4.89 -2.01 -20.42
CA LEU A 42 5.23 -3.25 -19.73
C LEU A 42 6.49 -3.89 -20.30
N GLU A 43 6.70 -3.80 -21.62
CA GLU A 43 7.92 -4.28 -22.28
C GLU A 43 9.13 -3.38 -21.95
N GLU A 44 8.99 -2.05 -21.98
CA GLU A 44 10.06 -1.13 -21.54
C GLU A 44 10.36 -1.23 -20.03
N ARG A 45 9.35 -1.44 -19.17
CA ARG A 45 9.55 -1.58 -17.70
C ARG A 45 10.10 -2.94 -17.27
N GLN A 46 10.07 -3.95 -18.15
CA GLN A 46 10.69 -5.23 -17.86
C GLN A 46 12.21 -5.18 -18.04
N GLU A 47 12.71 -4.33 -18.95
CA GLU A 47 14.14 -4.02 -19.10
C GLU A 47 14.62 -2.92 -18.13
N ASP A 48 13.79 -1.91 -17.83
CA ASP A 48 14.13 -0.83 -16.88
C ASP A 48 13.97 -1.21 -15.39
N SER A 49 13.36 -2.37 -15.07
CA SER A 49 13.20 -2.84 -13.68
C SER A 49 14.51 -3.08 -12.96
N GLU A 50 15.61 -3.31 -13.69
CA GLU A 50 16.93 -3.46 -13.07
C GLU A 50 17.61 -2.11 -12.79
N HIS A 51 17.14 -0.98 -13.33
CA HIS A 51 17.97 0.23 -13.30
C HIS A 51 17.35 1.63 -13.08
N LEU A 52 16.03 1.83 -12.94
CA LEU A 52 15.48 3.18 -12.67
C LEU A 52 14.49 3.25 -11.50
N MET A 53 15.05 3.41 -10.30
CA MET A 53 14.38 4.06 -9.16
C MET A 53 14.07 5.51 -9.55
N ASN A 54 12.81 5.83 -9.81
CA ASN A 54 12.41 7.22 -9.99
C ASN A 54 12.48 7.94 -8.63
N SER A 55 13.61 8.61 -8.35
CA SER A 55 13.95 9.22 -7.06
C SER A 55 12.88 10.16 -6.53
N GLU A 56 12.06 10.77 -7.39
CA GLU A 56 11.07 11.77 -6.97
C GLU A 56 9.76 11.15 -6.44
N ASN A 57 9.33 9.98 -6.94
CA ASN A 57 8.23 9.21 -6.32
C ASN A 57 8.69 8.43 -5.08
N SER A 58 10.00 8.19 -4.94
CA SER A 58 10.58 7.56 -3.74
C SER A 58 10.60 8.49 -2.52
N ILE A 59 10.32 9.79 -2.66
CA ILE A 59 10.26 10.73 -1.52
C ILE A 59 8.89 10.70 -0.83
N GLN A 60 7.84 10.16 -1.48
CA GLN A 60 6.47 10.13 -0.95
C GLN A 60 5.85 8.74 -0.81
N ALA A 61 6.47 7.70 -1.39
CA ALA A 61 6.28 6.33 -0.92
C ALA A 61 6.70 6.30 0.55
N GLU A 62 5.90 5.67 1.41
CA GLU A 62 6.03 5.69 2.87
C GLU A 62 7.41 6.08 3.39
N ASN A 63 7.47 7.10 4.25
CA ASN A 63 8.68 7.33 5.01
C ASN A 63 8.93 6.07 5.84
N PHE A 64 9.75 5.13 5.34
CA PHE A 64 10.30 3.97 6.05
C PHE A 64 11.26 4.50 7.10
N ASN A 65 10.67 5.27 8.02
CA ASN A 65 11.32 6.29 8.82
C ASN A 65 12.20 5.55 9.81
N THR A 66 13.49 5.50 9.51
CA THR A 66 14.50 4.86 10.33
C THR A 66 14.73 5.59 11.66
N GLY A 67 14.07 6.72 11.92
CA GLY A 67 14.28 7.51 13.13
C GLY A 67 15.59 8.29 13.04
N HIS A 68 15.44 9.62 13.00
CA HIS A 68 16.48 10.67 13.00
C HIS A 68 17.52 10.56 11.88
N ASP A 69 17.46 11.46 10.89
CA ASP A 69 18.48 12.49 10.73
C ASP A 69 18.02 13.57 9.73
N ASP A 70 18.23 14.83 10.10
CA ASP A 70 18.03 16.00 9.25
C ASP A 70 19.07 15.98 8.12
N SER A 71 18.66 16.16 6.87
CA SER A 71 19.60 16.43 5.79
C SER A 71 19.03 17.52 4.91
N GLN A 72 19.52 18.72 5.17
CA GLN A 72 19.26 19.93 4.40
C GLN A 72 19.70 19.70 2.95
N GLN A 73 18.75 19.68 2.02
CA GLN A 73 19.03 19.73 0.59
C GLN A 73 19.54 21.12 0.23
N LEU A 74 20.85 21.25 0.00
CA LEU A 74 21.42 22.41 -0.66
C LEU A 74 21.31 22.21 -2.17
N VAL A 75 20.37 22.92 -2.79
CA VAL A 75 20.24 23.01 -4.25
C VAL A 75 21.27 24.02 -4.75
N PHE A 76 22.16 23.60 -5.65
CA PHE A 76 22.97 24.53 -6.43
C PHE A 76 22.95 24.11 -7.90
N ASP A 77 22.43 25.02 -8.74
CA ASP A 77 22.47 24.93 -10.19
C ASP A 77 23.89 25.18 -10.71
N HIS A 78 24.35 24.36 -11.66
CA HIS A 78 25.09 24.91 -12.79
C HIS A 78 25.07 24.02 -14.04
N SER A 79 24.74 24.69 -15.14
CA SER A 79 24.87 24.31 -16.55
C SER A 79 26.32 23.98 -16.98
N GLY A 80 26.49 22.96 -17.84
CA GLY A 80 27.66 22.87 -18.72
C GLY A 80 28.09 21.43 -19.07
N THR A 81 27.78 21.01 -20.28
CA THR A 81 28.08 19.70 -20.88
C THR A 81 29.60 19.46 -21.05
N GLN A 82 30.12 18.30 -20.63
CA GLN A 82 31.09 17.49 -21.39
C GLN A 82 31.33 16.10 -20.77
N ASP A 83 31.44 15.11 -21.65
CA ASP A 83 31.61 13.69 -21.38
C ASP A 83 32.80 13.35 -20.48
N GLY A 84 32.50 12.62 -19.41
CA GLY A 84 33.43 12.15 -18.40
C GLY A 84 32.80 12.33 -17.03
N LEU A 85 32.37 11.22 -16.39
CA LEU A 85 31.75 11.25 -15.07
C LEU A 85 32.58 12.12 -14.13
N SER A 86 32.01 13.26 -13.73
CA SER A 86 32.70 14.20 -12.86
C SER A 86 33.04 13.47 -11.55
N LEU A 87 34.16 13.82 -10.92
CA LEU A 87 34.48 13.33 -9.56
C LEU A 87 33.29 13.54 -8.60
N LEU A 88 32.51 14.60 -8.83
CA LEU A 88 31.28 14.89 -8.10
C LEU A 88 30.19 13.84 -8.35
N ASP A 89 29.99 13.38 -9.59
CA ASP A 89 29.04 12.31 -9.91
C ASP A 89 29.43 11.00 -9.25
N HIS A 90 30.73 10.69 -9.24
CA HIS A 90 31.25 9.51 -8.56
C HIS A 90 31.02 9.58 -7.04
N ALA A 91 31.31 10.72 -6.42
CA ALA A 91 31.05 10.94 -5.00
C ALA A 91 29.55 10.84 -4.69
N HIS A 92 28.69 11.43 -5.51
CA HIS A 92 27.24 11.34 -5.37
C HIS A 92 26.76 9.88 -5.44
N ARG A 93 27.18 9.12 -6.46
CA ARG A 93 26.82 7.69 -6.59
C ARG A 93 27.28 6.87 -5.40
N TYR A 94 28.51 7.09 -4.94
CA TYR A 94 29.05 6.40 -3.77
C TYR A 94 28.24 6.72 -2.51
N HIS A 95 27.94 8.00 -2.25
CA HIS A 95 27.10 8.40 -1.12
C HIS A 95 25.70 7.78 -1.22
N THR A 96 25.04 7.85 -2.37
CA THR A 96 23.73 7.23 -2.59
C THR A 96 23.76 5.73 -2.31
N PHE A 97 24.78 5.03 -2.81
CA PHE A 97 24.97 3.60 -2.57
C PHE A 97 25.13 3.27 -1.08
N ILE A 98 26.00 3.99 -0.37
CA ILE A 98 26.22 3.80 1.07
C ILE A 98 24.95 4.12 1.87
N HIS A 99 24.24 5.20 1.53
CA HIS A 99 22.97 5.54 2.18
C HIS A 99 21.90 4.47 1.93
N GLN A 100 21.81 3.92 0.73
CA GLN A 100 20.90 2.83 0.42
C GLN A 100 21.23 1.57 1.23
N GLN A 101 22.49 1.14 1.25
CA GLN A 101 22.91 -0.02 2.05
C GLN A 101 22.60 0.17 3.53
N ASN A 102 22.89 1.35 4.08
CA ASN A 102 22.60 1.65 5.48
C ASN A 102 21.09 1.62 5.78
N ARG A 103 20.25 2.10 4.86
CA ARG A 103 18.79 2.03 4.97
C ARG A 103 18.29 0.59 4.94
N GLU A 104 18.77 -0.23 4.00
CA GLU A 104 18.40 -1.64 3.88
C GLU A 104 18.82 -2.45 5.12
N LYS A 105 20.05 -2.23 5.59
CA LYS A 105 20.55 -2.86 6.82
C LYS A 105 19.68 -2.52 8.03
N LYS A 106 19.37 -1.23 8.23
CA LYS A 106 18.54 -0.80 9.36
C LYS A 106 17.09 -1.28 9.25
N LEU A 107 16.55 -1.35 8.03
CA LEU A 107 15.23 -1.92 7.80
C LEU A 107 15.19 -3.40 8.18
N LYS A 108 16.21 -4.17 7.78
CA LYS A 108 16.36 -5.58 8.17
C LYS A 108 16.46 -5.73 9.69
N GLU A 109 17.31 -4.96 10.34
CA GLU A 109 17.44 -4.97 11.81
C GLU A 109 16.12 -4.67 12.52
N ASN A 110 15.31 -3.74 12.00
CA ASN A 110 13.99 -3.44 12.55
C ASN A 110 13.01 -4.60 12.35
N TRP A 111 13.05 -5.27 11.19
CA TRP A 111 12.23 -6.47 10.94
C TRP A 111 12.63 -7.63 11.85
N ASP A 112 13.92 -7.89 12.00
CA ASP A 112 14.45 -8.96 12.86
C ASP A 112 13.99 -8.79 14.33
N GLN A 113 13.80 -7.55 14.79
CA GLN A 113 13.28 -7.25 16.12
C GLN A 113 11.79 -7.57 16.28
N VAL A 114 10.97 -7.35 15.25
CA VAL A 114 9.50 -7.48 15.35
C VAL A 114 8.98 -8.83 14.89
N ILE A 115 9.64 -9.51 13.94
CA ILE A 115 9.20 -10.78 13.34
C ILE A 115 8.85 -11.85 14.37
N PRO A 116 9.67 -12.12 15.41
CA PRO A 116 9.36 -13.18 16.37
C PRO A 116 8.02 -12.93 17.09
N SER A 117 7.77 -11.69 17.52
CA SER A 117 6.53 -11.33 18.20
C SER A 117 5.33 -11.24 17.26
N LEU A 118 5.56 -10.78 16.02
CA LEU A 118 4.57 -10.74 14.96
C LEU A 118 4.08 -12.15 14.59
N LEU A 119 4.99 -13.12 14.45
CA LEU A 119 4.65 -14.52 14.14
C LEU A 119 3.79 -15.13 15.26
N CYS A 120 4.16 -14.92 16.52
CA CYS A 120 3.36 -15.39 17.66
C CYS A 120 1.95 -14.76 17.66
N ALA A 121 1.86 -13.45 17.43
CA ALA A 121 0.58 -12.75 17.34
C ALA A 121 -0.28 -13.25 16.17
N PHE A 122 0.35 -13.53 15.01
CA PHE A 122 -0.33 -14.08 13.84
C PHE A 122 -0.93 -15.45 14.12
N LEU A 123 -0.17 -16.37 14.70
CA LEU A 123 -0.66 -17.72 15.02
C LEU A 123 -1.82 -17.68 16.02
N LEU A 124 -1.74 -16.82 17.04
CA LEU A 124 -2.82 -16.61 18.00
C LEU A 124 -4.09 -16.10 17.31
N LEU A 125 -3.99 -15.00 16.56
CA LEU A 125 -5.15 -14.41 15.87
C LEU A 125 -5.73 -15.34 14.81
N LYS A 126 -4.88 -16.11 14.11
CA LYS A 126 -5.33 -17.10 13.14
C LYS A 126 -6.24 -18.14 13.80
N SER A 127 -5.90 -18.57 15.01
CA SER A 127 -6.72 -19.47 15.82
C SER A 127 -8.01 -18.80 16.28
N GLU A 128 -7.91 -17.62 16.90
CA GLU A 128 -9.07 -16.91 17.48
C GLU A 128 -10.09 -16.44 16.43
N MET A 129 -9.63 -16.05 15.25
CA MET A 129 -10.46 -15.43 14.21
C MET A 129 -10.86 -16.40 13.09
N ASN A 130 -10.69 -17.71 13.27
CA ASN A 130 -10.92 -18.73 12.25
C ASN A 130 -10.29 -18.34 10.90
N ASN A 131 -9.00 -17.98 10.93
CA ASN A 131 -8.24 -17.51 9.77
C ASN A 131 -8.85 -16.30 9.06
N TRP A 132 -9.45 -15.35 9.80
CA TRP A 132 -10.09 -14.12 9.28
C TRP A 132 -11.21 -14.37 8.25
N THR A 133 -11.83 -15.57 8.29
CA THR A 133 -12.90 -15.97 7.35
C THR A 133 -14.29 -15.54 7.79
N THR A 134 -14.43 -15.00 9.01
CA THR A 134 -15.73 -14.60 9.57
C THR A 134 -16.21 -13.26 9.03
N SER A 135 -17.51 -12.98 9.11
CA SER A 135 -18.08 -11.70 8.67
C SER A 135 -17.57 -10.50 9.47
N ASP A 136 -17.08 -10.74 10.68
CA ASP A 136 -16.51 -9.76 11.60
C ASP A 136 -14.98 -9.78 11.61
N TRP A 137 -14.32 -10.24 10.53
CA TRP A 137 -12.85 -10.32 10.45
C TRP A 137 -12.13 -8.99 10.74
N THR A 138 -12.80 -7.84 10.62
CA THR A 138 -12.27 -6.52 10.99
C THR A 138 -12.44 -6.18 12.48
N LYS A 139 -12.91 -7.12 13.31
CA LYS A 139 -13.07 -6.94 14.75
C LYS A 139 -11.73 -6.51 15.35
N ASP A 140 -11.80 -5.52 16.23
CA ASP A 140 -10.65 -5.06 16.97
C ASP A 140 -10.33 -6.06 18.08
N ASN A 141 -9.18 -6.72 17.99
CA ASN A 141 -8.67 -7.65 18.99
C ASN A 141 -7.39 -7.11 19.66
N THR A 142 -7.20 -5.79 19.69
CA THR A 142 -6.00 -5.17 20.29
C THR A 142 -5.89 -5.44 21.79
N GLU A 143 -6.99 -5.73 22.47
CA GLU A 143 -7.04 -6.13 23.89
C GLU A 143 -6.25 -7.42 24.18
N LEU A 144 -6.02 -8.28 23.18
CA LEU A 144 -5.19 -9.48 23.32
C LEU A 144 -3.70 -9.17 23.53
N PHE A 145 -3.25 -7.98 23.12
CA PHE A 145 -1.83 -7.61 23.10
C PHE A 145 -1.49 -6.38 23.97
N CYS A 146 -2.51 -5.61 24.35
CA CYS A 146 -2.34 -4.33 25.03
C CYS A 146 -3.51 -4.07 25.99
N GLY A 147 -3.18 -3.76 27.25
CA GLY A 147 -4.13 -3.28 28.27
C GLY A 147 -3.92 -1.80 28.65
N CYS A 148 -3.25 -1.01 27.80
CA CYS A 148 -3.03 0.41 28.07
C CYS A 148 -4.33 1.21 27.98
N GLU A 149 -4.46 2.23 28.83
CA GLU A 149 -5.54 3.18 28.69
C GLU A 149 -5.39 3.98 27.38
N PRO A 150 -6.50 4.40 26.74
CA PRO A 150 -6.44 5.19 25.51
C PRO A 150 -5.68 6.53 25.66
N THR A 151 -5.61 7.06 26.88
CA THR A 151 -4.86 8.28 27.27
C THR A 151 -3.34 8.12 27.14
N ASP A 152 -2.81 6.91 27.31
CA ASP A 152 -1.39 6.58 27.15
C ASP A 152 -1.02 6.19 25.71
N CYS A 153 -2.01 6.21 24.83
CA CYS A 153 -1.88 5.84 23.43
C CYS A 153 -1.94 7.07 22.52
N HIS A 154 -1.55 6.90 21.27
CA HIS A 154 -1.60 7.95 20.25
C HIS A 154 -2.29 7.46 18.99
N TYR A 155 -3.08 8.33 18.37
CA TYR A 155 -3.70 8.04 17.09
C TYR A 155 -2.74 8.30 15.93
N ARG A 156 -2.81 7.44 14.92
CA ARG A 156 -2.20 7.68 13.61
C ARG A 156 -3.15 7.24 12.52
N MET A 157 -3.22 8.05 11.46
CA MET A 157 -3.92 7.70 10.24
C MET A 157 -3.15 6.63 9.46
N VAL A 158 -3.85 5.56 9.10
CA VAL A 158 -3.33 4.46 8.30
C VAL A 158 -4.23 4.24 7.10
N ASP A 159 -3.61 4.12 5.93
CA ASP A 159 -4.26 3.73 4.69
C ASP A 159 -4.47 2.21 4.73
N MET A 160 -5.73 1.78 4.81
CA MET A 160 -6.14 0.38 4.94
C MET A 160 -6.70 -0.12 3.60
N ILE A 161 -6.06 -1.15 3.05
CA ILE A 161 -6.38 -1.72 1.75
C ILE A 161 -6.94 -3.13 1.94
N ASP A 162 -8.12 -3.38 1.39
CA ASP A 162 -8.80 -4.68 1.36
C ASP A 162 -9.09 -5.10 -0.09
N LEU A 163 -9.57 -6.33 -0.29
CA LEU A 163 -10.11 -6.81 -1.57
C LEU A 163 -11.24 -5.93 -2.13
N ASN A 164 -12.08 -5.37 -1.25
CA ASN A 164 -13.33 -4.75 -1.66
C ASN A 164 -13.40 -3.24 -1.47
N PHE A 165 -12.50 -2.67 -0.66
CA PHE A 165 -12.49 -1.25 -0.34
C PHE A 165 -11.09 -0.81 0.06
N GLN A 166 -10.82 0.48 -0.14
CA GLN A 166 -9.71 1.17 0.51
C GLN A 166 -10.23 2.34 1.33
N LYS A 167 -9.61 2.60 2.49
CA LYS A 167 -9.99 3.71 3.37
C LYS A 167 -8.84 4.17 4.23
N ARG A 168 -8.88 5.43 4.67
CA ARG A 168 -8.00 5.93 5.73
C ARG A 168 -8.70 5.79 7.08
N LYS A 169 -8.05 5.15 8.05
CA LYS A 169 -8.60 4.95 9.41
C LYS A 169 -7.62 5.46 10.46
N ASN A 170 -8.14 6.14 11.48
CA ASN A 170 -7.37 6.45 12.68
C ASN A 170 -7.25 5.17 13.52
N ILE A 171 -6.02 4.70 13.70
CA ILE A 171 -5.68 3.55 14.54
C ILE A 171 -4.97 4.05 15.78
N LEU A 172 -5.30 3.46 16.93
CA LEU A 172 -4.68 3.74 18.19
C LEU A 172 -3.42 2.89 18.34
N PHE A 173 -2.30 3.50 18.71
CA PHE A 173 -1.00 2.85 18.93
C PHE A 173 -0.47 3.11 20.34
N CYS A 174 0.15 2.10 20.96
CA CYS A 174 0.80 2.21 22.28
C CYS A 174 2.32 1.99 22.14
N ARG A 175 3.10 2.45 23.11
CA ARG A 175 4.53 2.08 23.22
C ARG A 175 4.75 0.65 23.72
N CYS A 176 3.72 0.04 24.27
CA CYS A 176 3.74 -1.26 24.93
C CYS A 176 3.85 -2.46 23.97
N THR A 177 3.45 -2.26 22.72
CA THR A 177 3.34 -3.30 21.69
C THR A 177 3.78 -2.69 20.36
N PRO A 178 4.57 -3.39 19.54
CA PRO A 178 4.89 -2.95 18.19
C PRO A 178 3.65 -2.58 17.36
N ASP A 179 3.75 -1.49 16.59
CA ASP A 179 2.65 -0.97 15.79
C ASP A 179 2.08 -2.00 14.82
N ILE A 180 2.94 -2.84 14.24
CA ILE A 180 2.53 -3.88 13.29
C ILE A 180 1.62 -4.95 13.92
N ILE A 181 1.82 -5.27 15.21
CA ILE A 181 0.96 -6.22 15.93
C ILE A 181 -0.41 -5.59 16.18
N ARG A 182 -0.47 -4.29 16.47
CA ARG A 182 -1.76 -3.59 16.61
C ARG A 182 -2.53 -3.55 15.30
N LEU A 183 -1.85 -3.36 14.16
CA LEU A 183 -2.48 -3.51 12.86
C LEU A 183 -2.98 -4.93 12.62
N LEU A 184 -2.18 -5.92 12.99
CA LEU A 184 -2.54 -7.33 12.82
C LEU A 184 -3.79 -7.70 13.64
N ALA A 185 -3.92 -7.15 14.84
CA ALA A 185 -5.10 -7.29 15.69
C ALA A 185 -6.37 -6.67 15.08
N HIS A 186 -6.25 -5.77 14.09
CA HIS A 186 -7.36 -5.28 13.27
C HIS A 186 -7.59 -6.09 11.98
N GLY A 187 -6.80 -7.14 11.74
CA GLY A 187 -6.86 -7.96 10.52
C GLY A 187 -6.02 -7.44 9.36
N TYR A 188 -5.00 -6.61 9.62
CA TYR A 188 -4.15 -6.02 8.58
C TYR A 188 -2.66 -6.17 8.89
N LEU A 189 -1.84 -6.40 7.86
CA LEU A 189 -0.39 -6.39 7.99
C LEU A 189 0.18 -5.08 7.44
N GLY A 190 1.01 -4.40 8.25
CA GLY A 190 1.70 -3.18 7.83
C GLY A 190 2.89 -3.47 6.91
N CYS A 191 3.19 -2.56 5.98
CA CYS A 191 4.33 -2.69 5.06
C CYS A 191 5.67 -2.16 5.61
N SER A 192 5.71 -1.65 6.83
CA SER A 192 6.91 -1.17 7.52
C SER A 192 6.94 -1.69 8.96
N PRO A 193 8.13 -2.09 9.49
CA PRO A 193 8.24 -2.56 10.87
C PRO A 193 8.12 -1.41 11.87
N VAL A 194 8.46 -0.19 11.46
CA VAL A 194 8.45 1.01 12.29
C VAL A 194 7.47 2.00 11.69
N LYS A 195 6.41 2.31 12.43
CA LYS A 195 5.39 3.30 12.09
C LYS A 195 4.73 3.11 10.71
N PRO A 196 4.11 1.94 10.44
CA PRO A 196 3.41 1.69 9.18
C PRO A 196 2.32 2.74 8.92
N GLN A 197 2.29 3.26 7.68
CA GLN A 197 1.29 4.22 7.21
C GLN A 197 0.26 3.57 6.29
N THR A 198 0.57 2.40 5.75
CA THR A 198 -0.24 1.59 4.86
C THR A 198 -0.28 0.18 5.42
N ALA A 199 -1.44 -0.46 5.31
CA ALA A 199 -1.64 -1.82 5.74
C ALA A 199 -2.60 -2.56 4.81
N PHE A 200 -2.30 -3.83 4.55
CA PHE A 200 -3.10 -4.68 3.67
C PHE A 200 -3.82 -5.73 4.52
N SER A 201 -5.10 -5.96 4.24
CA SER A 201 -5.89 -6.95 4.95
C SER A 201 -5.26 -8.35 4.80
N ILE A 202 -5.35 -9.18 5.84
CA ILE A 202 -4.88 -10.57 5.76
C ILE A 202 -5.59 -11.32 4.63
N ASN A 203 -6.89 -11.06 4.42
CA ASN A 203 -7.65 -11.67 3.34
C ASN A 203 -7.13 -11.31 1.94
N LEU A 204 -6.71 -10.05 1.72
CA LEU A 204 -6.08 -9.64 0.47
C LEU A 204 -4.75 -10.36 0.24
N LEU A 205 -3.93 -10.51 1.28
CA LEU A 205 -2.63 -11.19 1.19
C LEU A 205 -2.79 -12.69 0.92
N VAL A 206 -3.73 -13.35 1.61
CA VAL A 206 -4.08 -14.75 1.35
C VAL A 206 -4.58 -14.93 -0.09
N PHE A 207 -5.44 -14.03 -0.56
CA PHE A 207 -5.96 -14.07 -1.93
C PHE A 207 -4.84 -13.91 -2.96
N HIS A 208 -3.95 -12.94 -2.77
CA HIS A 208 -2.77 -12.77 -3.61
C HIS A 208 -1.89 -14.02 -3.61
N ASN A 209 -1.60 -14.60 -2.44
CA ASN A 209 -0.78 -15.80 -2.34
C ASN A 209 -1.36 -16.97 -3.16
N HIS A 210 -2.68 -17.15 -3.17
CA HIS A 210 -3.32 -18.13 -4.04
C HIS A 210 -3.15 -17.80 -5.53
N LEU A 211 -3.33 -16.54 -5.94
CA LEU A 211 -3.11 -16.15 -7.33
C LEU A 211 -1.66 -16.32 -7.77
N TRP A 212 -0.71 -15.99 -6.89
CA TRP A 212 0.71 -16.21 -7.16
C TRP A 212 0.99 -17.71 -7.32
N GLN A 213 0.50 -18.55 -6.40
CA GLN A 213 0.72 -19.99 -6.43
C GLN A 213 0.16 -20.68 -7.69
N TRP A 214 -1.03 -20.28 -8.13
CA TRP A 214 -1.76 -20.99 -9.21
C TRP A 214 -1.72 -20.30 -10.57
N CYS A 215 -1.52 -18.98 -10.58
CA CYS A 215 -1.54 -18.17 -11.80
C CYS A 215 -0.22 -17.41 -12.03
N THR A 216 0.77 -17.54 -11.13
CA THR A 216 2.07 -16.85 -11.21
C THR A 216 1.93 -15.33 -11.36
N VAL A 217 0.90 -14.76 -10.74
CA VAL A 217 0.68 -13.32 -10.76
C VAL A 217 1.77 -12.64 -9.91
N GLY A 218 2.52 -11.73 -10.52
CA GLY A 218 3.48 -10.89 -9.79
C GLY A 218 2.81 -9.77 -9.01
N ASN A 219 3.51 -9.24 -8.00
CA ASN A 219 3.03 -8.15 -7.15
C ASN A 219 2.60 -6.90 -7.95
N LEU A 220 3.38 -6.54 -8.98
CA LEU A 220 3.13 -5.36 -9.81
C LEU A 220 1.81 -5.45 -10.61
N PRO A 221 1.58 -6.46 -11.47
CA PRO A 221 0.32 -6.56 -12.21
C PRO A 221 -0.87 -6.75 -11.27
N PHE A 222 -0.71 -7.48 -10.16
CA PHE A 222 -1.74 -7.61 -9.14
C PHE A 222 -2.15 -6.26 -8.56
N MET A 223 -1.19 -5.44 -8.13
CA MET A 223 -1.50 -4.16 -7.49
C MET A 223 -2.04 -3.12 -8.46
N ASN A 224 -1.61 -3.13 -9.72
CA ASN A 224 -2.23 -2.29 -10.75
C ASN A 224 -3.72 -2.65 -10.92
N ALA A 225 -4.04 -3.96 -10.99
CA ALA A 225 -5.41 -4.42 -11.08
C ALA A 225 -6.22 -4.08 -9.82
N MET A 226 -5.65 -4.28 -8.62
CA MET A 226 -6.28 -3.91 -7.36
C MET A 226 -6.55 -2.42 -7.25
N GLN A 227 -5.62 -1.57 -7.68
CA GLN A 227 -5.80 -0.11 -7.64
C GLN A 227 -6.97 0.33 -8.53
N ALA A 228 -7.01 -0.14 -9.78
CA ALA A 228 -8.14 0.13 -10.67
C ALA A 228 -9.47 -0.39 -10.09
N TRP A 229 -9.47 -1.63 -9.58
CA TRP A 229 -10.65 -2.25 -8.96
C TRP A 229 -11.18 -1.48 -7.74
N LEU A 230 -10.29 -1.00 -6.87
CA LEU A 230 -10.68 -0.32 -5.63
C LEU A 230 -11.16 1.11 -5.86
N GLU A 231 -10.66 1.78 -6.89
CA GLU A 231 -11.08 3.14 -7.25
C GLU A 231 -12.49 3.20 -7.84
N GLU A 232 -12.96 2.11 -8.44
CA GLU A 232 -14.37 1.98 -8.85
C GLU A 232 -15.33 1.85 -7.65
N ARG A 233 -14.81 1.45 -6.48
CA ARG A 233 -15.61 1.01 -5.33
C ARG A 233 -15.48 1.92 -4.11
N SER A 234 -14.40 2.67 -4.04
CA SER A 234 -14.03 3.50 -2.90
C SER A 234 -13.23 4.71 -3.33
N ASN A 235 -13.24 5.75 -2.51
CA ASN A 235 -12.50 6.98 -2.82
C ASN A 235 -11.01 6.66 -3.04
N PRO A 236 -10.38 7.24 -4.07
CA PRO A 236 -8.94 7.13 -4.27
C PRO A 236 -8.17 7.57 -3.03
N LEU A 237 -7.14 6.79 -2.66
CA LEU A 237 -6.18 7.22 -1.64
C LEU A 237 -5.23 8.23 -2.27
N LEU A 238 -5.24 9.45 -1.74
CA LEU A 238 -4.39 10.55 -2.22
C LEU A 238 -3.25 10.83 -1.24
N THR A 239 -2.12 11.26 -1.81
CA THR A 239 -0.99 11.87 -1.12
C THR A 239 -1.41 13.22 -0.53
N ARG A 240 -0.51 13.88 0.20
CA ARG A 240 -0.80 15.23 0.76
C ARG A 240 -0.90 16.27 -0.35
N GLU A 241 -0.23 16.00 -1.46
CA GLU A 241 -0.13 16.79 -2.67
C GLU A 241 -1.33 16.55 -3.61
N GLY A 242 -2.23 15.62 -3.26
CA GLY A 242 -3.41 15.30 -4.04
C GLY A 242 -3.17 14.33 -5.20
N THR A 243 -1.96 13.77 -5.31
CA THR A 243 -1.64 12.73 -6.29
C THR A 243 -2.11 11.36 -5.81
N GLN A 244 -2.34 10.43 -6.74
CA GLN A 244 -2.72 9.06 -6.43
C GLN A 244 -1.59 8.36 -5.66
N ARG A 245 -1.94 7.64 -4.59
CA ARG A 245 -0.96 6.85 -3.82
C ARG A 245 -0.43 5.69 -4.65
N ASP A 246 0.89 5.56 -4.72
CA ASP A 246 1.53 4.36 -5.23
C ASP A 246 1.62 3.29 -4.14
N LEU A 247 0.83 2.23 -4.29
CA LEU A 247 0.74 1.14 -3.32
C LEU A 247 1.66 -0.05 -3.67
N ARG A 248 2.36 -0.01 -4.81
CA ARG A 248 3.10 -1.17 -5.34
C ARG A 248 4.26 -1.57 -4.44
N ARG A 249 5.09 -0.59 -4.04
CA ARG A 249 6.22 -0.81 -3.13
C ARG A 249 5.74 -1.24 -1.74
N ALA A 250 4.70 -0.60 -1.23
CA ALA A 250 4.10 -0.96 0.05
C ALA A 250 3.63 -2.42 0.03
N PHE A 251 2.93 -2.82 -1.03
CA PHE A 251 2.44 -4.19 -1.17
C PHE A 251 3.56 -5.21 -1.27
N SER A 252 4.58 -4.97 -2.11
CA SER A 252 5.73 -5.87 -2.22
C SER A 252 6.41 -6.09 -0.86
N ASN A 253 6.63 -5.02 -0.10
CA ASN A 253 7.22 -5.12 1.24
C ASN A 253 6.34 -5.92 2.21
N THR A 254 5.01 -5.82 2.10
CA THR A 254 4.10 -6.64 2.93
C THR A 254 4.12 -8.11 2.52
N VAL A 255 4.15 -8.40 1.21
CA VAL A 255 4.21 -9.77 0.69
C VAL A 255 5.50 -10.47 1.12
N ASP A 256 6.64 -9.76 1.14
CA ASP A 256 7.93 -10.33 1.57
C ASP A 256 7.93 -10.81 3.04
N ILE A 257 7.01 -10.31 3.86
CA ILE A 257 6.89 -10.62 5.30
C ILE A 257 5.76 -11.60 5.60
N PHE A 258 4.76 -11.70 4.71
CA PHE A 258 3.56 -12.52 4.90
C PHE A 258 3.83 -14.02 4.64
#